data_AF-D4YR01-F1
#
_entry.id   AF-D4YR01-F1
#
_cell.length_a   1.000
_cell.length_b   1.000
_cell.length_c   1.000
_cell.angle_alpha   90.00
_cell.angle_beta   90.00
_cell.angle_gamma   90.00
#
_symmetry.space_group_name_H-M   'P 1'
#
loop_
_entity.id
_entity.type
_entity.pdbx_description
1 polymer ?
#
loop_
_entity_poly.entity_id
_entity_poly.type
_entity_poly.pdbx_seq_one_letter_code
_entity_poly.pdbx_strand_id
1 'polypeptide(L)'
;MKITPSARFTAIVEVEPVERRLLAGLFSDAAELLGGDDAETEADELAILVGMSSGERPTDPAVLRLLPDVDAEDSERATEFRRLTERDIRESKLANFRTALFTLDRSGRAELTEEQARAWATALGDVRLILATRLGIATESDLENLLETLDEQPESTVMTVNVYELLTWAQDRITTILLEALPDLGEDDEAGGNDLGNEGP
;
A
#
# COMPACT_ATOMS: atom_id res chain seq x y z
N MET A 1 12.17 1.66 -15.20
CA MET A 1 10.71 1.66 -14.98
C MET A 1 10.13 2.97 -15.48
N LYS A 2 8.97 2.94 -16.12
CA LYS A 2 8.28 4.13 -16.64
C LYS A 2 6.80 4.06 -16.29
N ILE A 3 6.27 5.16 -15.73
CA ILE A 3 4.87 5.27 -15.31
C ILE A 3 4.26 6.52 -15.92
N THR A 4 3.23 6.35 -16.74
CA THR A 4 2.58 7.44 -17.50
C THR A 4 1.06 7.45 -17.30
N PRO A 5 0.41 8.62 -17.27
CA PRO A 5 -1.04 8.71 -17.30
C PRO A 5 -1.59 8.17 -18.62
N SER A 6 -2.84 7.75 -18.61
CA SER A 6 -3.57 7.34 -19.82
C SER A 6 -4.98 7.95 -19.81
N ALA A 7 -5.59 8.09 -20.99
CA ALA A 7 -6.97 8.56 -21.10
C ALA A 7 -7.98 7.41 -21.02
N ARG A 8 -7.56 6.20 -21.42
CA ARG A 8 -8.39 4.99 -21.40
C ARG A 8 -8.28 4.23 -20.08
N PHE A 9 -7.11 4.29 -19.48
CA PHE A 9 -6.75 3.73 -18.17
C PHE A 9 -6.22 4.86 -17.32
N THR A 10 -6.21 4.75 -16.00
CA THR A 10 -5.66 5.83 -15.16
C THR A 10 -4.14 5.92 -15.32
N ALA A 11 -3.45 4.78 -15.30
CA ALA A 11 -2.00 4.73 -15.44
C ALA A 11 -1.55 3.55 -16.32
N ILE A 12 -0.38 3.69 -16.93
CA ILE A 12 0.34 2.61 -17.60
C ILE A 12 1.71 2.51 -16.94
N VAL A 13 2.04 1.31 -16.45
CA VAL A 13 3.34 0.97 -15.87
C VAL A 13 4.10 0.07 -16.85
N GLU A 14 5.26 0.52 -17.30
CA GLU A 14 6.17 -0.22 -18.18
C GLU A 14 7.45 -0.55 -17.40
N VAL A 15 7.78 -1.84 -17.30
CA VAL A 15 8.93 -2.35 -16.55
C VAL A 15 9.80 -3.26 -17.40
N GLU A 16 11.10 -3.20 -17.16
CA GLU A 16 12.03 -4.14 -17.76
C GLU A 16 11.92 -5.55 -17.13
N PRO A 17 12.38 -6.63 -17.79
CA PRO A 17 12.29 -7.98 -17.24
C PRO A 17 12.93 -8.16 -15.86
N VAL A 18 13.99 -7.39 -15.56
CA VAL A 18 14.64 -7.41 -14.24
C VAL A 18 13.77 -6.74 -13.19
N GLU A 19 13.23 -5.55 -13.47
CA GLU A 19 12.34 -4.79 -12.58
C GLU A 19 11.04 -5.55 -12.32
N ARG A 20 10.50 -6.21 -13.35
CA ARG A 20 9.32 -7.06 -13.24
C ARG A 20 9.53 -8.20 -12.26
N ARG A 21 10.68 -8.90 -12.34
CA ARG A 21 11.02 -9.98 -11.41
C ARG A 21 11.22 -9.46 -10.00
N LEU A 22 11.89 -8.31 -9.86
CA LEU A 22 12.09 -7.65 -8.57
C LEU A 22 10.75 -7.31 -7.91
N LEU A 23 9.87 -6.57 -8.60
CA LEU A 23 8.55 -6.20 -8.08
C LEU A 23 7.68 -7.43 -7.76
N ALA A 24 7.66 -8.43 -8.65
CA ALA A 24 6.89 -9.64 -8.41
C ALA A 24 7.41 -10.42 -7.20
N GLY A 25 8.74 -10.46 -7.00
CA GLY A 25 9.35 -11.02 -5.80
C GLY A 25 8.93 -10.26 -4.56
N LEU A 26 9.12 -8.94 -4.54
CA LEU A 26 8.77 -8.09 -3.40
C LEU A 26 7.30 -8.19 -2.99
N PHE A 27 6.37 -8.19 -3.94
CA PHE A 27 4.95 -8.36 -3.63
C PHE A 27 4.61 -9.77 -3.15
N SER A 28 5.30 -10.79 -3.64
CA SER A 28 5.11 -12.17 -3.18
C SER A 28 5.66 -12.35 -1.76
N ASP A 29 6.87 -11.87 -1.50
CA ASP A 29 7.52 -11.94 -0.19
C ASP A 29 6.70 -11.16 0.86
N ALA A 30 6.16 -9.99 0.51
CA ALA A 30 5.29 -9.21 1.39
C ALA A 30 3.95 -9.92 1.65
N ALA A 31 3.37 -10.59 0.65
CA ALA A 31 2.16 -11.37 0.82
C ALA A 31 2.40 -12.62 1.69
N GLU A 32 3.54 -13.29 1.53
CA GLU A 32 3.94 -14.43 2.36
C GLU A 32 4.18 -14.01 3.81
N LEU A 33 4.90 -12.90 4.03
CA LEU A 33 5.09 -12.31 5.35
C LEU A 33 3.76 -12.02 6.05
N LEU A 34 2.78 -11.49 5.33
CA LEU A 34 1.49 -11.12 5.90
C LEU A 34 0.53 -12.32 6.04
N GLY A 35 0.77 -13.41 5.32
CA GLY A 35 0.00 -14.66 5.43
C GLY A 35 0.56 -15.68 6.42
N GLY A 36 1.74 -15.43 7.00
CA GLY A 36 2.59 -16.46 7.62
C GLY A 36 2.50 -16.68 9.14
N ASP A 37 1.50 -16.14 9.85
CA ASP A 37 1.41 -16.27 11.32
C ASP A 37 0.14 -17.00 11.84
N ASP A 38 -0.63 -17.64 10.95
CA ASP A 38 -1.69 -18.55 11.39
C ASP A 38 -1.06 -19.90 11.78
N ALA A 39 -0.39 -19.95 12.94
CA ALA A 39 -0.17 -21.22 13.63
C ALA A 39 -1.55 -21.71 14.11
N GLU A 40 -2.29 -22.33 13.19
CA GLU A 40 -3.69 -22.75 13.34
C GLU A 40 -3.86 -23.68 14.56
N THR A 41 -4.36 -23.12 15.66
CA THR A 41 -4.85 -23.93 16.79
C THR A 41 -6.31 -24.33 16.51
N GLU A 42 -6.81 -25.44 17.07
CA GLU A 42 -8.26 -25.80 16.97
C GLU A 42 -9.21 -24.68 17.45
N ALA A 43 -8.73 -23.81 18.35
CA ALA A 43 -9.45 -22.61 18.79
C ALA A 43 -9.53 -21.54 17.68
N ASP A 44 -8.50 -21.44 16.84
CA ASP A 44 -8.45 -20.55 15.68
C ASP A 44 -9.37 -21.04 14.58
N GLU A 45 -9.54 -22.35 14.36
CA GLU A 45 -10.46 -22.87 13.34
C GLU A 45 -11.92 -22.44 13.58
N LEU A 46 -12.38 -22.45 14.84
CA LEU A 46 -13.71 -21.95 15.21
C LEU A 46 -13.80 -20.42 15.13
N ALA A 47 -12.74 -19.70 15.51
CA ALA A 47 -12.66 -18.25 15.37
C ALA A 47 -12.69 -17.82 13.88
N ILE A 48 -11.96 -18.52 13.02
CA ILE A 48 -11.94 -18.36 11.57
C ILE A 48 -13.34 -18.57 10.99
N LEU A 49 -14.09 -19.56 11.47
CA LEU A 49 -15.46 -19.82 11.02
C LEU A 49 -16.44 -18.68 11.34
N VAL A 50 -16.18 -17.91 12.40
CA VAL A 50 -16.97 -16.72 12.78
C VAL A 50 -16.31 -15.39 12.38
N GLY A 51 -15.20 -15.43 11.63
CA GLY A 51 -14.50 -14.24 11.12
C GLY A 51 -13.64 -13.49 12.13
N MET A 52 -13.20 -14.14 13.22
CA MET A 52 -12.39 -13.54 14.29
C MET A 52 -10.96 -14.09 14.26
N SER A 53 -9.96 -13.24 14.55
CA SER A 53 -8.56 -13.66 14.74
C SER A 53 -8.28 -13.96 16.22
N SER A 54 -7.13 -14.57 16.54
CA SER A 54 -6.70 -14.85 17.93
C SER A 54 -6.45 -13.58 18.75
N GLY A 55 -6.15 -12.45 18.08
CA GLY A 55 -5.76 -11.18 18.70
C GLY A 55 -4.31 -11.17 19.23
N GLU A 56 -3.55 -12.25 19.02
CA GLU A 56 -2.14 -12.34 19.39
C GLU A 56 -1.33 -11.28 18.64
N ARG A 57 -0.38 -10.67 19.36
CA ARG A 57 0.40 -9.55 18.80
C ARG A 57 1.51 -10.12 17.91
N PRO A 58 1.64 -9.67 16.65
CA PRO A 58 2.73 -10.10 15.78
C PRO A 58 4.09 -9.82 16.40
N THR A 59 5.04 -10.74 16.23
CA THR A 59 6.42 -10.57 16.71
C THR A 59 7.31 -9.83 15.73
N ASP A 60 6.99 -9.88 14.43
CA ASP A 60 7.76 -9.21 13.40
C ASP A 60 7.49 -7.70 13.40
N PRO A 61 8.51 -6.83 13.59
CA PRO A 61 8.34 -5.38 13.57
C PRO A 61 7.76 -4.83 12.26
N ALA A 62 8.00 -5.50 11.12
CA ALA A 62 7.45 -5.08 9.84
C ALA A 62 5.94 -5.37 9.78
N VAL A 63 5.51 -6.52 10.30
CA VAL A 63 4.07 -6.87 10.40
C VAL A 63 3.37 -5.92 11.36
N LEU A 64 3.98 -5.59 12.51
CA LEU A 64 3.46 -4.58 13.44
C LEU A 64 3.31 -3.19 12.79
N ARG A 65 4.19 -2.84 11.87
CA ARG A 65 4.09 -1.56 11.14
C ARG A 65 3.00 -1.56 10.08
N LEU A 66 2.70 -2.72 9.50
CA LEU A 66 1.58 -2.90 8.57
C LEU A 66 0.23 -3.03 9.28
N LEU A 67 0.23 -3.59 10.49
CA LEU A 67 -0.95 -3.85 11.32
C LEU A 67 -0.79 -3.13 12.68
N PRO A 68 -0.82 -1.79 12.69
CA PRO A 68 -0.54 -1.01 13.88
C PRO A 68 -1.61 -1.20 14.96
N ASP A 69 -1.19 -1.16 16.22
CA ASP A 69 -2.08 -1.12 17.38
C ASP A 69 -2.88 0.21 17.37
N VAL A 70 -4.20 0.14 17.60
CA VAL A 70 -5.07 1.34 17.66
C VAL A 70 -4.74 2.25 18.84
N ASP A 71 -4.18 1.66 19.90
CA ASP A 71 -3.72 2.34 21.11
C ASP A 71 -2.52 1.58 21.68
N ALA A 72 -1.35 2.24 21.71
CA ALA A 72 -0.12 1.62 22.22
C ALA A 72 -0.06 1.60 23.76
N GLU A 73 -0.88 2.41 24.43
CA GLU A 73 -0.89 2.57 25.89
C GLU A 73 -1.93 1.68 26.57
N ASP A 74 -2.94 1.21 25.83
CA ASP A 74 -3.97 0.29 26.31
C ASP A 74 -3.91 -1.08 25.60
N SER A 75 -3.20 -2.02 26.22
CA SER A 75 -3.01 -3.38 25.69
C SER A 75 -4.31 -4.18 25.57
N GLU A 76 -5.31 -3.92 26.41
CA GLU A 76 -6.57 -4.67 26.39
C GLU A 76 -7.41 -4.21 25.17
N ARG A 77 -7.52 -2.89 24.98
CA ARG A 77 -8.16 -2.30 23.80
C ARG A 77 -7.44 -2.68 22.50
N ALA A 78 -6.11 -2.67 22.49
CA ALA A 78 -5.33 -3.08 21.31
C ALA A 78 -5.61 -4.54 20.93
N THR A 79 -5.71 -5.43 21.92
CA THR A 79 -6.00 -6.85 21.71
C THR A 79 -7.41 -7.07 21.17
N GLU A 80 -8.42 -6.41 21.74
CA GLU A 80 -9.79 -6.50 21.24
C GLU A 80 -9.91 -5.96 19.81
N PHE A 81 -9.24 -4.84 19.51
CA PHE A 81 -9.24 -4.27 18.17
C PHE A 81 -8.59 -5.19 17.14
N ARG A 82 -7.43 -5.79 17.46
CA ARG A 82 -6.77 -6.79 16.59
C ARG A 82 -7.69 -7.97 16.31
N ARG A 83 -8.31 -8.52 17.36
CA ARG A 83 -9.26 -9.65 17.27
C ARG A 83 -10.40 -9.40 16.27
N LEU A 84 -10.85 -8.14 16.17
CA LEU A 84 -11.99 -7.73 15.35
C LEU A 84 -11.63 -7.25 13.94
N THR A 85 -10.43 -6.70 13.74
CA THR A 85 -10.11 -5.94 12.50
C THR A 85 -8.90 -6.46 11.74
N GLU A 86 -7.98 -7.17 12.41
CA GLU A 86 -6.70 -7.53 11.82
C GLU A 86 -6.88 -8.41 10.58
N ARG A 87 -7.83 -9.35 10.63
CA ARG A 87 -8.19 -10.21 9.49
C ARG A 87 -8.58 -9.37 8.26
N ASP A 88 -9.52 -8.45 8.42
CA ASP A 88 -10.01 -7.62 7.30
C ASP A 88 -8.88 -6.73 6.74
N ILE A 89 -8.03 -6.19 7.61
CA ILE A 89 -6.86 -5.40 7.19
C ILE A 89 -5.87 -6.29 6.41
N ARG A 90 -5.56 -7.49 6.90
CA ARG A 90 -4.69 -8.45 6.21
C ARG A 90 -5.27 -8.84 4.86
N GLU A 91 -6.55 -9.19 4.79
CA GLU A 91 -7.23 -9.54 3.56
C GLU A 91 -7.18 -8.41 2.52
N SER A 92 -7.42 -7.17 2.95
CA SER A 92 -7.34 -5.98 2.10
C SER A 92 -5.93 -5.75 1.54
N LYS A 93 -4.90 -5.84 2.39
CA LYS A 93 -3.50 -5.73 1.95
C LYS A 93 -3.10 -6.86 1.00
N LEU A 94 -3.47 -8.10 1.29
CA LEU A 94 -3.26 -9.25 0.41
C LEU A 94 -3.97 -9.07 -0.94
N ALA A 95 -5.18 -8.51 -0.96
CA ALA A 95 -5.89 -8.19 -2.19
C ALA A 95 -5.15 -7.14 -3.03
N ASN A 96 -4.53 -6.14 -2.41
CA ASN A 96 -3.69 -5.16 -3.12
C ASN A 96 -2.46 -5.81 -3.74
N PHE A 97 -1.73 -6.66 -3.02
CA PHE A 97 -0.59 -7.40 -3.57
C PHE A 97 -1.00 -8.32 -4.72
N ARG A 98 -2.11 -9.06 -4.58
CA ARG A 98 -2.65 -9.92 -5.63
C ARG A 98 -3.02 -9.12 -6.88
N THR A 99 -3.64 -7.94 -6.70
CA THR A 99 -3.97 -7.03 -7.80
C THR A 99 -2.71 -6.54 -8.52
N ALA A 100 -1.68 -6.14 -7.77
CA ALA A 100 -0.41 -5.71 -8.33
C ALA A 100 0.28 -6.85 -9.10
N LEU A 101 0.36 -8.04 -8.53
CA LEU A 101 0.92 -9.23 -9.17
C LEU A 101 0.16 -9.65 -10.43
N PHE A 102 -1.18 -9.62 -10.38
CA PHE A 102 -2.02 -10.00 -11.52
C PHE A 102 -1.87 -9.04 -12.70
N THR A 103 -1.83 -7.73 -12.42
CA THR A 103 -1.71 -6.69 -13.45
C THR A 103 -0.28 -6.55 -13.99
N LEU A 104 0.75 -6.95 -13.23
CA LEU A 104 2.16 -7.00 -13.64
C LEU A 104 2.44 -8.18 -14.60
N ASP A 105 1.69 -8.23 -15.70
CA ASP A 105 1.61 -9.33 -16.65
C ASP A 105 2.97 -9.85 -17.20
N ARG A 106 2.94 -10.89 -18.03
CA ARG A 106 4.15 -11.45 -18.63
C ARG A 106 4.86 -10.49 -19.60
N SER A 107 4.18 -9.46 -20.11
CA SER A 107 4.71 -8.51 -21.09
C SER A 107 5.52 -7.37 -20.44
N GLY A 108 5.38 -7.16 -19.13
CA GLY A 108 6.02 -6.06 -18.42
C GLY A 108 5.31 -4.72 -18.62
N ARG A 109 4.04 -4.76 -19.07
CA ARG A 109 3.20 -3.58 -19.26
C ARG A 109 1.87 -3.78 -18.55
N ALA A 110 1.64 -3.03 -17.49
CA ALA A 110 0.40 -3.04 -16.74
C ALA A 110 -0.44 -1.80 -17.10
N GLU A 111 -1.65 -2.01 -17.62
CA GLU A 111 -2.63 -0.96 -17.88
C GLU A 111 -3.61 -0.94 -16.70
N LEU A 112 -3.55 0.10 -15.87
CA LEU A 112 -4.21 0.13 -14.57
C LEU A 112 -5.48 0.97 -14.63
N THR A 113 -6.61 0.38 -14.24
CA THR A 113 -7.80 1.15 -13.84
C THR A 113 -7.50 1.99 -12.61
N GLU A 114 -8.39 2.92 -12.26
CA GLU A 114 -8.21 3.76 -11.06
C GLU A 114 -8.07 2.92 -9.79
N GLU A 115 -8.95 1.92 -9.62
CA GLU A 115 -8.92 1.00 -8.49
C GLU A 115 -7.60 0.21 -8.44
N GLN A 116 -7.13 -0.29 -9.59
CA GLN A 116 -5.86 -1.00 -9.67
C GLN A 116 -4.66 -0.09 -9.39
N ALA A 117 -4.70 1.17 -9.83
CA ALA A 117 -3.66 2.16 -9.54
C ALA A 117 -3.61 2.48 -8.04
N ARG A 118 -4.77 2.60 -7.36
CA ARG A 118 -4.84 2.74 -5.90
C ARG A 118 -4.25 1.50 -5.21
N ALA A 119 -4.64 0.30 -5.62
CA ALA A 119 -4.10 -0.95 -5.09
C ALA A 119 -2.57 -1.04 -5.27
N TRP A 120 -2.04 -0.63 -6.41
CA TRP A 120 -0.59 -0.52 -6.67
C TRP A 120 0.09 0.47 -5.72
N ALA A 121 -0.45 1.68 -5.58
CA ALA A 121 0.13 2.68 -4.69
C ALA A 121 0.17 2.20 -3.23
N THR A 122 -0.91 1.55 -2.77
CA THR A 122 -0.97 0.94 -1.43
C THR A 122 0.03 -0.22 -1.29
N ALA A 123 0.09 -1.14 -2.27
CA ALA A 123 1.02 -2.27 -2.24
C ALA A 123 2.49 -1.82 -2.22
N LEU A 124 2.86 -0.83 -3.05
CA LEU A 124 4.20 -0.23 -3.03
C LEU A 124 4.51 0.40 -1.67
N GLY A 125 3.54 1.11 -1.09
CA GLY A 125 3.65 1.68 0.25
C GLY A 125 3.88 0.64 1.34
N ASP A 126 3.15 -0.48 1.29
CA ASP A 126 3.30 -1.56 2.26
C ASP A 126 4.68 -2.24 2.15
N VAL A 127 5.15 -2.53 0.93
CA VAL A 127 6.53 -3.04 0.72
C VAL A 127 7.54 -2.02 1.23
N ARG A 128 7.35 -0.73 0.94
CA ARG A 128 8.24 0.34 1.41
C ARG A 128 8.32 0.40 2.94
N LEU A 129 7.19 0.19 3.64
CA LEU A 129 7.18 0.10 5.11
C LEU A 129 7.96 -1.12 5.63
N ILE A 130 7.86 -2.27 4.96
CA ILE A 130 8.67 -3.46 5.29
C ILE A 130 10.16 -3.14 5.14
N LEU A 131 10.56 -2.57 4.00
CA LEU A 131 11.95 -2.22 3.73
C LEU A 131 12.47 -1.17 4.72
N ALA A 132 11.70 -0.13 5.00
CA ALA A 132 12.05 0.89 6.00
C ALA A 132 12.35 0.24 7.37
N THR A 133 11.49 -0.66 7.82
CA THR A 133 11.69 -1.37 9.09
C THR A 133 12.96 -2.21 9.10
N ARG A 134 13.28 -2.91 8.00
CA ARG A 134 14.53 -3.70 7.89
C ARG A 134 15.79 -2.82 7.81
N LEU A 135 15.67 -1.63 7.21
CA LEU A 135 16.72 -0.63 7.15
C LEU A 135 16.87 0.18 8.45
N GLY A 136 15.96 0.03 9.41
CA GLY A 136 15.95 0.82 10.64
C GLY A 136 15.48 2.26 10.45
N ILE A 137 14.73 2.56 9.37
CA ILE A 137 14.22 3.89 9.06
C ILE A 137 12.87 4.10 9.75
N ALA A 138 12.84 4.93 10.78
CA ALA A 138 11.61 5.35 11.45
C ALA A 138 11.20 6.78 11.06
N THR A 139 12.18 7.63 10.83
CA THR A 139 12.05 9.07 10.55
C THR A 139 12.79 9.47 9.28
N GLU A 140 12.53 10.69 8.79
CA GLU A 140 13.27 11.27 7.66
C GLU A 140 14.77 11.40 7.98
N SER A 141 15.11 11.82 9.20
CA SER A 141 16.51 11.92 9.63
C SER A 141 17.25 10.57 9.65
N ASP A 142 16.56 9.45 9.92
CA ASP A 142 17.18 8.12 9.83
C ASP A 142 17.61 7.79 8.40
N LEU A 143 16.77 8.16 7.42
CA LEU A 143 17.09 7.98 6.01
C LEU A 143 18.25 8.91 5.60
N GLU A 144 18.22 10.17 5.98
CA GLU A 144 19.29 11.13 5.69
C GLU A 144 20.66 10.62 6.21
N ASN A 145 20.72 10.20 7.49
CA ASN A 145 21.93 9.65 8.07
C ASN A 145 22.43 8.37 7.36
N LEU A 146 21.50 7.51 6.92
CA LEU A 146 21.83 6.29 6.17
C LEU A 146 22.41 6.63 4.80
N LEU A 147 21.87 7.64 4.11
CA LEU A 147 22.35 8.11 2.82
C LEU A 147 23.75 8.74 2.91
N GLU A 148 24.04 9.48 3.98
CA GLU A 148 25.36 10.07 4.23
C GLU A 148 26.48 9.03 4.39
N THR A 149 26.15 7.84 4.88
CA THR A 149 27.10 6.75 5.13
C THR A 149 26.95 5.59 4.14
N LEU A 150 26.19 5.77 3.06
CA LEU A 150 25.78 4.68 2.16
C LEU A 150 26.96 3.95 1.51
N ASP A 151 28.01 4.69 1.14
CA ASP A 151 29.23 4.14 0.53
C ASP A 151 30.03 3.23 1.50
N GLU A 152 29.76 3.31 2.80
CA GLU A 152 30.38 2.51 3.85
C GLU A 152 29.54 1.28 4.23
N GLN A 153 28.30 1.18 3.72
CA GLN A 153 27.38 0.10 4.04
C GLN A 153 27.69 -1.19 3.24
N PRO A 154 27.26 -2.35 3.75
CA PRO A 154 27.27 -3.59 2.97
C PRO A 154 26.50 -3.43 1.66
N GLU A 155 26.96 -4.09 0.59
CA GLU A 155 26.31 -4.05 -0.73
C GLU A 155 24.81 -4.40 -0.67
N SER A 156 24.43 -5.36 0.19
CA SER A 156 23.02 -5.72 0.40
C SER A 156 22.18 -4.57 0.93
N THR A 157 22.73 -3.74 1.82
CA THR A 157 22.05 -2.56 2.37
C THR A 157 21.89 -1.50 1.29
N VAL A 158 22.95 -1.23 0.52
CA VAL A 158 22.92 -0.30 -0.62
C VAL A 158 21.85 -0.71 -1.63
N MET A 159 21.79 -1.99 -1.98
CA MET A 159 20.74 -2.51 -2.87
C MET A 159 19.34 -2.33 -2.27
N THR A 160 19.17 -2.58 -0.98
CA THR A 160 17.86 -2.42 -0.30
C THR A 160 17.41 -0.96 -0.29
N VAL A 161 18.34 -0.01 -0.08
CA VAL A 161 18.07 1.44 -0.17
C VAL A 161 17.67 1.83 -1.60
N ASN A 162 18.39 1.36 -2.62
CA ASN A 162 18.03 1.63 -4.02
C ASN A 162 16.62 1.12 -4.36
N VAL A 163 16.25 -0.07 -3.87
CA VAL A 163 14.89 -0.59 -4.03
C VAL A 163 13.89 0.31 -3.29
N TYR A 164 14.16 0.69 -2.04
CA TYR A 164 13.30 1.59 -1.27
C TYR A 164 13.04 2.92 -1.99
N GLU A 165 14.08 3.54 -2.57
CA GLU A 165 13.96 4.78 -3.35
C GLU A 165 13.19 4.58 -4.65
N LEU A 166 13.45 3.48 -5.37
CA LEU A 166 12.69 3.12 -6.57
C LEU A 166 11.19 2.99 -6.28
N LEU A 167 10.82 2.29 -5.19
CA LEU A 167 9.42 2.13 -4.79
C LEU A 167 8.81 3.45 -4.34
N THR A 168 9.58 4.29 -3.65
CA THR A 168 9.16 5.64 -3.24
C THR A 168 8.79 6.48 -4.46
N TRP A 169 9.68 6.55 -5.45
CA TRP A 169 9.42 7.23 -6.71
C TRP A 169 8.21 6.66 -7.44
N ALA A 170 8.09 5.33 -7.52
CA ALA A 170 6.99 4.69 -8.23
C ALA A 170 5.64 4.98 -7.57
N GLN A 171 5.57 4.90 -6.23
CA GLN A 171 4.36 5.20 -5.46
C GLN A 171 3.95 6.66 -5.62
N ASP A 172 4.91 7.59 -5.47
CA ASP A 172 4.67 9.03 -5.65
C ASP A 172 4.14 9.33 -7.05
N ARG A 173 4.73 8.69 -8.07
CA ARG A 173 4.29 8.89 -9.46
C ARG A 173 2.87 8.40 -9.72
N ILE A 174 2.50 7.23 -9.21
CA ILE A 174 1.12 6.71 -9.33
C ILE A 174 0.15 7.60 -8.55
N THR A 175 0.51 8.02 -7.34
CA THR A 175 -0.32 8.89 -6.50
C THR A 175 -0.55 10.24 -7.17
N THR A 176 0.48 10.83 -7.79
CA THR A 176 0.38 12.06 -8.57
C THR A 176 -0.61 11.89 -9.72
N ILE A 177 -0.51 10.80 -10.51
CA ILE A 177 -1.44 10.53 -11.61
C ILE A 177 -2.88 10.38 -11.08
N LEU A 178 -3.08 9.72 -9.94
CA LEU A 178 -4.40 9.59 -9.31
C LEU A 178 -4.97 10.95 -8.88
N LEU A 179 -4.15 11.83 -8.29
CA LEU A 179 -4.55 13.17 -7.88
C LEU A 179 -4.90 14.05 -9.09
N GLU A 180 -4.12 13.99 -10.16
CA GLU A 180 -4.38 14.70 -11.41
C GLU A 180 -5.66 14.21 -12.13
N ALA A 181 -6.06 12.96 -11.88
CA ALA A 181 -7.28 12.37 -12.45
C ALA A 181 -8.54 12.67 -11.63
N LEU A 182 -8.42 13.25 -10.43
CA LEU A 182 -9.59 13.62 -9.65
C LEU A 182 -10.37 14.73 -10.39
N PRO A 183 -11.71 14.61 -10.47
CA PRO A 183 -12.52 15.70 -11.00
C PRO A 183 -12.30 16.94 -10.13
N ASP A 184 -12.17 18.10 -10.79
CA ASP A 184 -12.15 19.38 -10.10
C ASP A 184 -13.47 19.48 -9.32
N LEU A 185 -13.38 19.46 -7.98
CA LEU A 185 -14.52 19.75 -7.10
C LEU A 185 -14.75 21.26 -7.13
N GLY A 186 -14.99 21.79 -8.33
CA GLY A 186 -15.39 23.17 -8.56
C GLY A 186 -16.77 23.37 -7.96
N GLU A 187 -16.82 24.30 -7.02
CA GLU A 187 -17.98 24.92 -6.37
C GLU A 187 -19.31 24.64 -7.09
N ASP A 188 -20.24 23.96 -6.40
CA ASP A 188 -21.62 23.83 -6.85
C ASP A 188 -22.13 25.19 -7.35
N ASP A 189 -22.44 25.26 -8.65
CA ASP A 189 -23.05 26.40 -9.31
C ASP A 189 -24.26 26.90 -8.48
N GLU A 190 -24.09 28.00 -7.73
CA GLU A 190 -25.20 28.86 -7.32
C GLU A 190 -25.76 29.58 -8.56
N ALA A 191 -26.34 28.80 -9.48
CA ALA A 191 -27.10 29.28 -10.62
C ALA A 191 -28.49 28.62 -10.62
N GLY A 192 -29.14 28.60 -9.46
CA GLY A 192 -30.57 28.31 -9.31
C GLY A 192 -31.37 29.60 -9.47
N GLY A 193 -31.70 29.93 -10.70
CA GLY A 193 -32.45 31.13 -11.07
C GLY A 193 -33.78 31.29 -10.31
N ASN A 194 -34.08 32.53 -9.95
CA ASN A 194 -35.45 32.97 -9.68
C ASN A 194 -35.83 34.02 -10.73
N ASP A 195 -35.91 33.56 -11.99
CA ASP A 195 -36.76 34.19 -12.99
C ASP A 195 -38.19 33.75 -12.72
N LEU A 196 -38.91 34.55 -11.94
CA LEU A 196 -40.36 34.50 -11.87
C LEU A 196 -40.89 35.80 -12.46
N GLY A 197 -40.87 35.88 -13.79
CA GLY A 197 -41.85 36.69 -14.50
C GLY A 197 -43.25 36.09 -14.28
N ASN A 198 -44.17 36.87 -13.69
CA ASN A 198 -45.58 36.78 -14.07
C ASN A 198 -46.35 38.09 -13.82
N GLU A 199 -46.62 38.77 -14.93
CA GLU A 199 -47.88 39.39 -15.37
C GLU A 199 -48.75 40.22 -14.39
N GLY A 200 -48.78 41.55 -14.65
CA GLY A 200 -49.97 42.42 -14.81
C GLY A 200 -51.02 42.54 -13.68
N PRO A 201 -51.92 43.56 -13.71
CA PRO A 201 -52.25 44.47 -14.80
C PRO A 201 -51.79 45.94 -14.59
#